data_AF-R0ISK7-F1
#
_entry.id   AF-R0ISK7-F1
#
_cell.length_a   1.000
_cell.length_b   1.000
_cell.length_c   1.000
_cell.angle_alpha   90.00
_cell.angle_beta   90.00
_cell.angle_gamma   90.00
#
_symmetry.space_group_name_H-M   'P 1'
#
loop_
_entity.id
_entity.type
_entity.pdbx_description
1 polymer ?
#
loop_
_entity_poly.entity_id
_entity_poly.type
_entity_poly.pdbx_seq_one_letter_code
_entity_poly.pdbx_strand_id
1 'polypeptide(L)'
;MSANFLHMLENMQKRSNRTIEDLRDSDDQLAGMDGMELRGWAQANPTAPSRDLKDPVGQTLLAAFNGEFDALKNYCEMMIKQLGGDDTARETVRQDVYSKHWGPTRTPIYAMLLPALHMLPANKQELLGIAKYLVNDLKVPVDGRDVLGSTALFWAISTKPYVQPEYAQLLFDAGGSVNAKNRFNATAASEIAQADIHGDTTKNVQMMKWYVQHGGDVDNKDTDGMSVKILVEMMRKKVPDMARVIQEGRGERKEGECATCGRAMMRLDPNGSASTFPKRAALPHSAGTPPGNAWFWGGGDELGRLNLLTPQRTLKTVQESVQTGESISLDLPLNEPSPTLFGRQPLQHRIRPIGKGAYDDEVSYNTQSSSQWDGFRHFAHPVYECHYNGVVSDDIMGSVEQDGGKDAPGRSRKLGIDAWAKKGIIGRGVLLDVYAWARKQDKEYDTFAAHAITTEDLQACAKSQGTELRTADILLVRTGWLATYNALSAAQKSERSKLAVHEHFYAGLAADDAMKDFLHDGYFAAAATDNANFEVWPPESFEASLHACMLSLWGMPIGELWDFEGLAKRCESEQRRSFLLVSKPGDVPGGVGSAPNAVAIF
;
A
#
# COMPACT_ATOMS: atom_id res chain seq x y z
N MET A 1 -19.57 -8.65 36.68
CA MET A 1 -18.72 -7.94 35.71
C MET A 1 -17.48 -8.79 35.47
N SER A 2 -16.97 -8.89 34.24
CA SER A 2 -15.76 -9.68 33.96
C SER A 2 -14.54 -9.04 34.63
N ALA A 3 -13.52 -9.83 34.98
CA ALA A 3 -12.27 -9.32 35.56
C ALA A 3 -11.62 -8.23 34.68
N ASN A 4 -11.75 -8.35 33.35
CA ASN A 4 -11.25 -7.37 32.38
C ASN A 4 -11.97 -6.02 32.47
N PHE A 5 -13.27 -6.00 32.77
CA PHE A 5 -14.02 -4.74 32.93
C PHE A 5 -13.63 -3.98 34.20
N LEU A 6 -13.39 -4.71 35.29
CA LEU A 6 -12.88 -4.12 36.54
C LEU A 6 -11.45 -3.59 36.36
N HIS A 7 -10.60 -4.33 35.65
CA HIS A 7 -9.23 -3.89 35.33
C HIS A 7 -9.20 -2.64 34.43
N MET A 8 -10.11 -2.54 33.46
CA MET A 8 -10.27 -1.34 32.63
C MET A 8 -10.65 -0.11 33.47
N LEU A 9 -11.62 -0.27 34.40
CA LEU A 9 -12.03 0.82 35.29
C LEU A 9 -10.92 1.26 36.25
N GLU A 10 -10.11 0.33 36.74
CA GLU A 10 -8.97 0.61 37.62
C GLU A 10 -7.82 1.35 36.90
N ASN A 11 -7.68 1.15 35.59
CA ASN A 11 -6.62 1.74 34.77
C ASN A 11 -7.06 2.97 33.95
N MET A 12 -8.30 3.43 34.09
CA MET A 12 -8.74 4.64 33.37
C MET A 12 -7.89 5.85 33.75
N GLN A 13 -7.36 6.53 32.74
CA GLN A 13 -6.63 7.77 32.95
C GLN A 13 -7.54 8.81 33.61
N LYS A 14 -7.03 9.43 34.68
CA LYS A 14 -7.72 10.51 35.38
C LYS A 14 -7.89 11.71 34.46
N ARG A 15 -8.95 12.49 34.69
CA ARG A 15 -9.23 13.73 33.97
C ARG A 15 -8.02 14.66 34.03
N SER A 16 -7.64 15.22 32.89
CA SER A 16 -6.57 16.22 32.83
C SER A 16 -7.09 17.59 33.30
N ASN A 17 -6.21 18.59 33.32
CA ASN A 17 -6.59 19.97 33.61
C ASN A 17 -7.11 20.73 32.38
N ARG A 18 -7.31 20.05 31.24
CA ARG A 18 -7.79 20.67 30.00
C ARG A 18 -9.25 21.08 30.13
N THR A 19 -9.59 22.21 29.50
CA THR A 19 -10.98 22.66 29.39
C THR A 19 -11.70 21.89 28.29
N ILE A 20 -13.04 21.95 28.27
CA ILE A 20 -13.81 21.33 27.18
C ILE A 20 -13.55 22.02 25.83
N GLU A 21 -13.24 23.32 25.85
CA GLU A 21 -12.79 24.08 24.69
C GLU A 21 -11.47 23.52 24.17
N ASP A 22 -10.48 23.28 25.04
CA ASP A 22 -9.20 22.69 24.66
C ASP A 22 -9.36 21.28 24.07
N LEU A 23 -10.30 20.48 24.59
CA LEU A 23 -10.59 19.15 24.07
C LEU A 23 -11.28 19.23 22.69
N ARG A 24 -12.22 20.16 22.50
CA ARG A 24 -12.93 20.35 21.23
C ARG A 24 -12.01 20.87 20.12
N ASP A 25 -11.11 21.77 20.47
CA ASP A 25 -10.33 22.52 19.48
C ASP A 25 -9.00 21.83 19.10
N SER A 26 -8.67 20.71 19.73
CA SER A 26 -7.54 19.84 19.36
C SER A 26 -7.96 18.63 18.53
N ASP A 27 -6.99 18.07 17.79
CA ASP A 27 -7.16 16.85 16.98
C ASP A 27 -6.36 15.65 17.53
N ASP A 28 -5.81 15.78 18.74
CA ASP A 28 -5.06 14.71 19.40
C ASP A 28 -5.96 13.53 19.85
N GLN A 29 -5.31 12.37 20.02
CA GLN A 29 -5.95 11.20 20.61
C GLN A 29 -6.25 11.46 22.09
N LEU A 30 -7.45 11.04 22.52
CA LEU A 30 -7.95 11.20 23.88
C LEU A 30 -8.17 9.82 24.51
N ALA A 31 -7.90 9.72 25.81
CA ALA A 31 -8.09 8.50 26.60
C ALA A 31 -8.78 8.81 27.92
N GLY A 32 -9.36 7.78 28.57
CA GLY A 32 -9.94 7.92 29.91
C GLY A 32 -11.02 9.01 30.02
N MET A 33 -10.96 9.78 31.12
CA MET A 33 -12.00 10.75 31.49
C MET A 33 -12.15 11.92 30.51
N ASP A 34 -11.07 12.37 29.86
CA ASP A 34 -11.14 13.47 28.88
C ASP A 34 -11.96 13.04 27.66
N GLY A 35 -11.80 11.79 27.21
CA GLY A 35 -12.61 11.24 26.13
C GLY A 35 -14.07 10.99 26.52
N MET A 36 -14.35 10.66 27.78
CA MET A 36 -15.73 10.60 28.29
C MET A 36 -16.38 11.98 28.35
N GLU A 37 -15.63 13.00 28.77
CA GLU A 37 -16.12 14.37 28.85
C GLU A 37 -16.49 14.93 27.48
N LEU A 38 -15.61 14.77 26.48
CA LEU A 38 -15.89 15.23 25.12
C LEU A 38 -17.12 14.51 24.52
N ARG A 39 -17.26 13.20 24.74
CA ARG A 39 -18.45 12.44 24.30
C ARG A 39 -19.73 12.97 24.95
N GLY A 40 -19.71 13.17 26.27
CA GLY A 40 -20.86 13.70 27.01
C GLY A 40 -21.23 15.12 26.56
N TRP A 41 -20.23 15.97 26.31
CA TRP A 41 -20.44 17.31 25.78
C TRP A 41 -21.03 17.30 24.37
N ALA A 42 -20.51 16.48 23.46
CA ALA A 42 -21.01 16.37 22.09
C ALA A 42 -22.47 15.88 22.07
N GLN A 43 -22.83 14.95 22.95
CA GLN A 43 -24.20 14.48 23.12
C GLN A 43 -25.15 15.59 23.62
N ALA A 44 -24.68 16.44 24.54
CA ALA A 44 -25.47 17.55 25.08
C ALA A 44 -25.59 18.74 24.11
N ASN A 45 -24.69 18.85 23.13
CA ASN A 45 -24.60 19.99 22.21
C ASN A 45 -24.67 19.57 20.73
N PRO A 46 -25.73 18.85 20.30
CA PRO A 46 -25.82 18.37 18.93
C PRO A 46 -25.92 19.53 17.93
N THR A 47 -25.40 19.31 16.72
CA THR A 47 -25.68 20.19 15.57
C THR A 47 -27.16 20.13 15.22
N ALA A 48 -27.81 21.30 15.19
CA ALA A 48 -29.22 21.46 14.89
C ALA A 48 -29.38 22.16 13.53
N PRO A 49 -29.97 21.51 12.50
CA PRO A 49 -30.02 22.05 11.14
C PRO A 49 -30.57 23.49 11.05
N SER A 50 -31.68 23.78 11.73
CA SER A 50 -32.31 25.11 11.72
C SER A 50 -31.48 26.21 12.41
N ARG A 51 -30.60 25.82 13.36
CA ARG A 51 -29.73 26.72 14.11
C ARG A 51 -28.39 26.94 13.42
N ASP A 52 -27.80 25.89 12.86
CA ASP A 52 -26.37 25.88 12.52
C ASP A 52 -26.08 25.95 11.02
N LEU A 53 -27.00 25.53 10.15
CA LEU A 53 -26.81 25.56 8.70
C LEU A 53 -27.05 26.97 8.15
N LYS A 54 -26.11 27.90 8.32
CA LYS A 54 -26.30 29.33 7.97
C LYS A 54 -25.59 29.79 6.70
N ASP A 55 -24.56 29.08 6.26
CA ASP A 55 -23.90 29.36 4.99
C ASP A 55 -24.74 28.83 3.79
N PRO A 56 -24.43 29.24 2.55
CA PRO A 56 -25.20 28.85 1.38
C PRO A 56 -25.33 27.33 1.19
N VAL A 57 -24.26 26.56 1.38
CA VAL A 57 -24.30 25.09 1.25
C VAL A 57 -25.22 24.51 2.32
N GLY A 58 -25.07 24.95 3.57
CA GLY A 58 -25.95 24.53 4.66
C GLY A 58 -27.43 24.84 4.40
N GLN A 59 -27.74 26.03 3.87
CA GLN A 59 -29.11 26.41 3.54
C GLN A 59 -29.73 25.51 2.47
N THR A 60 -28.95 25.02 1.49
CA THR A 60 -29.46 24.06 0.51
C THR A 60 -29.81 22.70 1.12
N LEU A 61 -29.05 22.24 2.13
CA LEU A 61 -29.38 21.01 2.88
C LEU A 61 -30.65 21.21 3.72
N LEU A 62 -30.80 22.38 4.33
CA LEU A 62 -32.03 22.73 5.06
C LEU A 62 -33.25 22.76 4.14
N ALA A 63 -33.11 23.31 2.92
CA ALA A 63 -34.16 23.28 1.91
C ALA A 63 -34.50 21.85 1.48
N ALA A 64 -33.49 21.00 1.27
CA ALA A 64 -33.69 19.59 0.96
C ALA A 64 -34.42 18.84 2.08
N PHE A 65 -34.14 19.12 3.35
CA PHE A 65 -34.87 18.53 4.48
C PHE A 65 -36.33 19.00 4.57
N ASN A 66 -36.68 20.09 3.86
CA ASN A 66 -38.05 20.60 3.71
C ASN A 66 -38.69 20.22 2.35
N GLY A 67 -38.05 19.34 1.56
CA GLY A 67 -38.61 18.78 0.32
C GLY A 67 -37.97 19.28 -0.98
N GLU A 68 -37.01 20.21 -0.94
CA GLU A 68 -36.30 20.72 -2.12
C GLU A 68 -35.02 19.92 -2.41
N PHE A 69 -35.15 18.64 -2.77
CA PHE A 69 -34.02 17.71 -2.84
C PHE A 69 -32.95 18.07 -3.90
N ASP A 70 -33.30 18.84 -4.92
CA ASP A 70 -32.36 19.30 -5.95
C ASP A 70 -31.58 20.56 -5.56
N ALA A 71 -31.89 21.21 -4.43
CA ALA A 71 -31.34 22.51 -4.05
C ALA A 71 -29.79 22.52 -4.01
N LEU A 72 -29.18 21.50 -3.40
CA LEU A 72 -27.72 21.40 -3.29
C LEU A 72 -27.06 21.21 -4.66
N LYS A 73 -27.60 20.31 -5.48
CA LYS A 73 -27.10 20.04 -6.83
C LYS A 73 -27.20 21.30 -7.70
N ASN A 74 -28.34 21.97 -7.68
CA ASN A 74 -28.56 23.19 -8.45
C ASN A 74 -27.61 24.29 -8.03
N TYR A 75 -27.36 24.46 -6.73
CA TYR A 75 -26.37 25.40 -6.21
C TYR A 75 -24.96 25.07 -6.70
N CYS A 76 -24.53 23.82 -6.58
CA CYS A 76 -23.19 23.39 -6.99
C CYS A 76 -22.97 23.58 -8.50
N GLU A 77 -23.89 23.12 -9.36
CA GLU A 77 -23.76 23.27 -10.82
C GLU A 77 -23.84 24.74 -11.26
N MET A 78 -24.63 25.57 -10.58
CA MET A 78 -24.62 27.02 -10.79
C MET A 78 -23.25 27.62 -10.47
N MET A 79 -22.65 27.27 -9.33
CA MET A 79 -21.33 27.77 -8.92
C MET A 79 -20.23 27.32 -9.88
N ILE A 80 -20.24 26.05 -10.30
CA ILE A 80 -19.30 25.51 -11.29
C ILE A 80 -19.37 26.31 -12.59
N LYS A 81 -20.59 26.59 -13.07
CA LYS A 81 -20.80 27.40 -14.28
C LYS A 81 -20.30 28.84 -14.10
N GLN A 82 -20.51 29.46 -12.95
CA GLN A 82 -20.02 30.81 -12.66
C GLN A 82 -18.49 30.89 -12.61
N LEU A 83 -17.83 29.80 -12.22
CA LEU A 83 -16.37 29.69 -12.14
C LEU A 83 -15.69 29.25 -13.45
N GLY A 84 -16.44 29.08 -14.54
CA GLY A 84 -15.89 28.78 -15.87
C GLY A 84 -16.26 27.39 -16.41
N GLY A 85 -16.79 26.50 -15.59
CA GLY A 85 -17.34 25.20 -16.02
C GLY A 85 -16.31 24.12 -16.36
N ASP A 86 -15.03 24.35 -16.07
CA ASP A 86 -13.96 23.38 -16.28
C ASP A 86 -13.71 22.50 -15.04
N ASP A 87 -12.74 21.58 -15.13
CA ASP A 87 -12.38 20.68 -14.04
C ASP A 87 -11.83 21.44 -12.82
N THR A 88 -11.20 22.60 -13.01
CA THR A 88 -10.70 23.46 -11.92
C THR A 88 -11.84 24.12 -11.15
N ALA A 89 -12.86 24.61 -11.85
CA ALA A 89 -14.10 25.10 -11.24
C ALA A 89 -14.80 23.99 -10.44
N ARG A 90 -14.88 22.79 -11.00
CA ARG A 90 -15.47 21.62 -10.33
C ARG A 90 -14.69 21.21 -9.07
N GLU A 91 -13.36 21.21 -9.13
CA GLU A 91 -12.49 21.01 -7.97
C GLU A 91 -12.71 22.08 -6.90
N THR A 92 -12.81 23.35 -7.29
CA THR A 92 -13.03 24.45 -6.35
C THR A 92 -14.34 24.29 -5.57
N VAL A 93 -15.44 23.95 -6.26
CA VAL A 93 -16.74 23.71 -5.61
C VAL A 93 -16.71 22.44 -4.75
N ARG A 94 -16.05 21.37 -5.21
CA ARG A 94 -15.82 20.16 -4.42
C ARG A 94 -15.13 20.47 -3.09
N GLN A 95 -14.07 21.27 -3.12
CA GLN A 95 -13.32 21.66 -1.92
C GLN A 95 -14.14 22.56 -0.99
N ASP A 96 -14.92 23.51 -1.54
CA ASP A 96 -15.82 24.33 -0.73
C ASP A 96 -16.84 23.47 0.03
N VAL A 97 -17.49 22.53 -0.66
CA VAL A 97 -18.45 21.60 -0.05
C VAL A 97 -17.80 20.67 0.97
N TYR A 98 -16.62 20.12 0.66
CA TYR A 98 -15.85 19.25 1.56
C TYR A 98 -15.46 19.97 2.86
N SER A 99 -15.07 21.25 2.76
CA SER A 99 -14.62 22.05 3.91
C SER A 99 -15.72 22.38 4.92
N LYS A 100 -17.01 22.22 4.56
CA LYS A 100 -18.13 22.62 5.42
C LYS A 100 -18.29 21.69 6.62
N HIS A 101 -18.25 22.30 7.79
CA HIS A 101 -18.54 21.66 9.07
C HIS A 101 -19.50 22.57 9.85
N TRP A 102 -20.55 21.98 10.42
CA TRP A 102 -21.61 22.74 11.08
C TRP A 102 -21.73 22.45 12.57
N GLY A 103 -22.15 23.48 13.30
CA GLY A 103 -22.53 23.39 14.70
C GLY A 103 -21.38 23.06 15.65
N PRO A 104 -21.70 22.88 16.95
CA PRO A 104 -20.70 22.65 18.00
C PRO A 104 -19.89 21.37 17.79
N THR A 105 -20.48 20.35 17.15
CA THR A 105 -19.83 19.07 16.90
C THR A 105 -19.05 19.03 15.60
N ARG A 106 -18.89 20.15 14.89
CA ARG A 106 -18.19 20.24 13.59
C ARG A 106 -18.67 19.15 12.62
N THR A 107 -19.99 19.02 12.44
CA THR A 107 -20.56 17.90 11.68
C THR A 107 -20.31 18.08 10.18
N PRO A 108 -19.66 17.13 9.48
CA PRO A 108 -19.43 17.22 8.03
C PRO A 108 -20.70 16.89 7.21
N ILE A 109 -20.68 17.22 5.92
CA ILE A 109 -21.86 17.11 5.03
C ILE A 109 -22.51 15.74 5.01
N TYR A 110 -21.72 14.68 4.86
CA TYR A 110 -22.26 13.33 4.85
C TYR A 110 -22.84 12.91 6.21
N ALA A 111 -22.33 13.44 7.32
CA ALA A 111 -22.88 13.16 8.64
C ALA A 111 -24.21 13.91 8.89
N MET A 112 -24.43 15.07 8.24
CA MET A 112 -25.71 15.78 8.30
C MET A 112 -26.86 15.03 7.59
N LEU A 113 -26.57 14.25 6.55
CA LEU A 113 -27.58 13.45 5.84
C LEU A 113 -28.08 12.25 6.67
N LEU A 114 -27.26 11.73 7.58
CA LEU A 114 -27.56 10.49 8.31
C LEU A 114 -28.80 10.61 9.21
N PRO A 115 -28.96 11.65 10.06
CA PRO A 115 -30.20 11.86 10.81
C PRO A 115 -31.43 12.07 9.90
N ALA A 116 -31.27 12.77 8.77
CA ALA A 116 -32.37 13.00 7.83
C ALA A 116 -32.88 11.69 7.21
N LEU A 117 -31.97 10.79 6.81
CA LEU A 117 -32.31 9.44 6.31
C LEU A 117 -33.09 8.61 7.33
N HIS A 118 -32.90 8.86 8.62
CA HIS A 118 -33.66 8.20 9.67
C HIS A 118 -35.03 8.86 9.91
N MET A 119 -35.07 10.19 10.02
CA MET A 119 -36.28 10.94 10.37
C MET A 119 -37.28 11.06 9.21
N LEU A 120 -36.82 10.99 7.96
CA LEU A 120 -37.62 11.16 6.74
C LEU A 120 -37.57 9.88 5.87
N PRO A 121 -38.05 8.72 6.36
CA PRO A 121 -37.93 7.45 5.65
C PRO A 121 -38.71 7.42 4.32
N ALA A 122 -39.78 8.22 4.20
CA ALA A 122 -40.55 8.36 2.97
C ALA A 122 -39.75 9.03 1.83
N ASN A 123 -38.71 9.80 2.17
CA ASN A 123 -37.86 10.54 1.23
C ASN A 123 -36.45 9.95 1.11
N LYS A 124 -36.29 8.68 1.49
CA LYS A 124 -34.99 8.01 1.55
C LYS A 124 -34.26 8.06 0.20
N GLN A 125 -34.97 7.83 -0.90
CA GLN A 125 -34.33 7.76 -2.22
C GLN A 125 -33.87 9.12 -2.71
N GLU A 126 -34.62 10.18 -2.40
CA GLU A 126 -34.27 11.55 -2.70
C GLU A 126 -33.05 12.01 -1.88
N LEU A 127 -33.01 11.69 -0.58
CA LEU A 127 -31.87 11.96 0.30
C LEU A 127 -30.61 11.17 -0.13
N LEU A 128 -30.77 9.91 -0.54
CA LEU A 128 -29.68 9.14 -1.17
C LEU A 128 -29.27 9.73 -2.52
N GLY A 129 -30.17 10.40 -3.25
CA GLY A 129 -29.87 11.15 -4.46
C GLY A 129 -28.88 12.28 -4.22
N ILE A 130 -29.02 13.01 -3.11
CA ILE A 130 -28.08 14.05 -2.68
C ILE A 130 -26.69 13.44 -2.45
N ALA A 131 -26.63 12.32 -1.71
CA ALA A 131 -25.37 11.63 -1.44
C ALA A 131 -24.73 11.09 -2.73
N LYS A 132 -25.52 10.51 -3.64
CA LYS A 132 -25.05 10.02 -4.95
C LYS A 132 -24.47 11.14 -5.80
N TYR A 133 -25.09 12.32 -5.80
CA TYR A 133 -24.53 13.50 -6.48
C TYR A 133 -23.17 13.90 -5.89
N LEU A 134 -23.10 14.01 -4.56
CA LEU A 134 -21.86 14.38 -3.88
C LEU A 134 -20.73 13.37 -4.15
N VAL A 135 -21.02 12.07 -4.08
CA VAL A 135 -20.04 10.99 -4.28
C VAL A 135 -19.64 10.81 -5.75
N ASN A 136 -20.62 10.67 -6.65
CA ASN A 136 -20.36 10.22 -8.01
C ASN A 136 -20.10 11.38 -8.98
N ASP A 137 -20.87 12.46 -8.86
CA ASP A 137 -20.86 13.56 -9.83
C ASP A 137 -19.91 14.69 -9.41
N LEU A 138 -19.98 15.12 -8.14
CA LEU A 138 -19.11 16.15 -7.60
C LEU A 138 -17.80 15.57 -7.06
N LYS A 139 -17.78 14.29 -6.66
CA LYS A 139 -16.63 13.57 -6.08
C LYS A 139 -16.08 14.19 -4.79
N VAL A 140 -16.98 14.58 -3.89
CA VAL A 140 -16.64 15.11 -2.56
C VAL A 140 -16.11 13.97 -1.68
N PRO A 141 -14.90 14.08 -1.10
CA PRO A 141 -14.34 13.03 -0.23
C PRO A 141 -15.23 12.74 0.98
N VAL A 142 -15.32 11.46 1.36
CA VAL A 142 -16.23 10.96 2.41
C VAL A 142 -15.59 10.80 3.79
N ASP A 143 -14.34 11.24 3.94
CA ASP A 143 -13.50 11.06 5.12
C ASP A 143 -13.54 12.24 6.10
N GLY A 144 -14.39 13.24 5.85
CA GLY A 144 -14.65 14.34 6.77
C GLY A 144 -15.04 13.84 8.17
N ARG A 145 -14.52 14.51 9.20
CA ARG A 145 -14.62 14.08 10.60
C ARG A 145 -15.37 15.08 11.45
N ASP A 146 -16.14 14.58 12.40
CA ASP A 146 -16.73 15.41 13.45
C ASP A 146 -15.74 15.68 14.60
N VAL A 147 -16.19 16.39 15.64
CA VAL A 147 -15.40 16.72 16.83
C VAL A 147 -14.86 15.48 17.57
N LEU A 148 -15.51 14.32 17.42
CA LEU A 148 -15.08 13.05 18.02
C LEU A 148 -14.06 12.32 17.13
N GLY A 149 -13.78 12.85 15.93
CA GLY A 149 -12.91 12.24 14.93
C GLY A 149 -13.60 11.15 14.10
N SER A 150 -14.92 11.03 14.20
CA SER A 150 -15.71 9.99 13.52
C SER A 150 -16.18 10.46 12.14
N THR A 151 -16.15 9.56 11.16
CA THR A 151 -16.62 9.83 9.80
C THR A 151 -18.12 9.54 9.64
N ALA A 152 -18.73 9.99 8.54
CA ALA A 152 -20.11 9.62 8.24
C ALA A 152 -20.30 8.11 8.07
N LEU A 153 -19.31 7.39 7.49
CA LEU A 153 -19.34 5.94 7.37
C LEU A 153 -19.29 5.27 8.76
N PHE A 154 -18.46 5.77 9.67
CA PHE A 154 -18.41 5.29 11.06
C PHE A 154 -19.81 5.31 11.68
N TRP A 155 -20.51 6.44 11.58
CA TRP A 155 -21.85 6.58 12.15
C TRP A 155 -22.91 5.76 11.41
N ALA A 156 -22.83 5.67 10.07
CA ALA A 156 -23.80 4.94 9.26
C ALA A 156 -23.78 3.42 9.51
N ILE A 157 -22.65 2.87 9.95
CA ILE A 157 -22.52 1.45 10.31
C ILE A 157 -22.61 1.18 11.81
N SER A 158 -22.33 2.19 12.64
CA SER A 158 -22.61 2.11 14.06
C SER A 158 -24.10 1.82 14.29
N THR A 159 -24.43 0.96 15.23
CA THR A 159 -25.84 0.64 15.55
C THR A 159 -26.50 1.71 16.42
N LYS A 160 -25.80 2.82 16.70
CA LYS A 160 -26.24 3.92 17.56
C LYS A 160 -25.79 5.27 16.99
N PRO A 161 -26.67 6.25 16.77
CA PRO A 161 -28.13 6.19 16.91
C PRO A 161 -28.85 5.62 15.68
N TYR A 162 -28.27 5.69 14.48
CA TYR A 162 -28.96 5.40 13.22
C TYR A 162 -28.10 4.54 12.29
N VAL A 163 -28.46 3.25 12.16
CA VAL A 163 -27.85 2.38 11.13
C VAL A 163 -28.52 2.62 9.78
N GLN A 164 -27.72 2.85 8.73
CA GLN A 164 -28.19 3.05 7.36
C GLN A 164 -27.33 2.24 6.39
N PRO A 165 -27.59 0.93 6.17
CA PRO A 165 -26.71 0.06 5.41
C PRO A 165 -26.52 0.48 3.94
N GLU A 166 -27.58 0.95 3.28
CA GLU A 166 -27.50 1.42 1.89
C GLU A 166 -26.64 2.68 1.76
N TYR A 167 -26.75 3.58 2.74
CA TYR A 167 -25.94 4.79 2.80
C TYR A 167 -24.48 4.48 3.15
N ALA A 168 -24.25 3.56 4.10
CA ALA A 168 -22.93 3.07 4.43
C ALA A 168 -22.24 2.42 3.22
N GLN A 169 -22.96 1.60 2.45
CA GLN A 169 -22.42 1.01 1.22
C GLN A 169 -22.01 2.09 0.22
N LEU A 170 -22.86 3.11 0.02
CA LEU A 170 -22.54 4.23 -0.86
C LEU A 170 -21.25 4.97 -0.43
N LEU A 171 -21.11 5.28 0.86
CA LEU A 171 -19.90 5.94 1.40
C LEU A 171 -18.67 5.02 1.33
N PHE A 172 -18.85 3.72 1.51
CA PHE A 172 -17.78 2.75 1.37
C PHE A 172 -17.33 2.61 -0.10
N ASP A 173 -18.26 2.54 -1.05
CA ASP A 173 -17.95 2.47 -2.47
C ASP A 173 -17.28 3.78 -2.96
N ALA A 174 -17.62 4.91 -2.34
CA ALA A 174 -16.95 6.21 -2.51
C ALA A 174 -15.51 6.25 -1.96
N GLY A 175 -15.03 5.16 -1.39
CA GLY A 175 -13.69 5.03 -0.83
C GLY A 175 -13.63 5.10 0.69
N GLY A 176 -14.71 5.34 1.43
CA GLY A 176 -14.68 5.44 2.90
C GLY A 176 -14.07 4.21 3.59
N SER A 177 -13.29 4.43 4.66
CA SER A 177 -12.63 3.36 5.41
C SER A 177 -13.48 2.86 6.57
N VAL A 178 -13.78 1.56 6.62
CA VAL A 178 -14.40 0.94 7.80
C VAL A 178 -13.47 0.96 9.01
N ASN A 179 -12.15 1.00 8.78
CA ASN A 179 -11.12 1.07 9.81
C ASN A 179 -10.78 2.51 10.23
N ALA A 180 -11.57 3.50 9.81
CA ALA A 180 -11.41 4.87 10.29
C ALA A 180 -11.57 4.90 11.82
N LYS A 181 -10.50 5.31 12.50
CA LYS A 181 -10.47 5.43 13.96
C LYS A 181 -10.87 6.84 14.37
N ASN A 182 -11.71 6.93 15.39
CA ASN A 182 -12.05 8.20 16.04
C ASN A 182 -10.93 8.63 17.00
N ARG A 183 -11.13 9.74 17.74
CA ARG A 183 -10.12 10.27 18.68
C ARG A 183 -9.82 9.37 19.87
N PHE A 184 -10.59 8.29 20.06
CA PHE A 184 -10.39 7.28 21.10
C PHE A 184 -9.70 6.02 20.55
N ASN A 185 -9.13 6.12 19.35
CA ASN A 185 -8.53 5.01 18.62
C ASN A 185 -9.51 3.83 18.37
N ALA A 186 -10.82 4.08 18.47
CA ALA A 186 -11.86 3.09 18.29
C ALA A 186 -12.41 3.13 16.86
N THR A 187 -12.74 1.95 16.31
CA THR A 187 -13.47 1.83 15.05
C THR A 187 -14.97 1.72 15.32
N ALA A 188 -15.79 1.84 14.28
CA ALA A 188 -17.24 1.72 14.43
C ALA A 188 -17.67 0.34 14.97
N ALA A 189 -16.84 -0.69 14.77
CA ALA A 189 -17.09 -2.02 15.32
C ALA A 189 -17.03 -2.07 16.85
N SER A 190 -16.30 -1.18 17.51
CA SER A 190 -16.36 -1.03 18.97
C SER A 190 -17.76 -0.60 19.43
N GLU A 191 -18.42 0.28 18.68
CA GLU A 191 -19.81 0.68 18.95
C GLU A 191 -20.81 -0.44 18.64
N ILE A 192 -20.58 -1.17 17.54
CA ILE A 192 -21.41 -2.34 17.16
C ILE A 192 -21.31 -3.43 18.25
N ALA A 193 -20.13 -3.69 18.79
CA ALA A 193 -19.91 -4.72 19.80
C ALA A 193 -20.57 -4.40 21.15
N GLN A 194 -20.69 -3.11 21.50
CA GLN A 194 -21.35 -2.64 22.72
C GLN A 194 -22.88 -2.63 22.60
N ALA A 195 -23.48 -3.77 22.23
CA ALA A 195 -24.92 -3.90 22.05
C ALA A 195 -25.70 -3.67 23.36
N ASP A 196 -26.91 -3.11 23.26
CA ASP A 196 -27.82 -3.04 24.41
C ASP A 196 -28.21 -4.47 24.82
N ILE A 197 -27.89 -4.82 26.06
CA ILE A 197 -28.09 -6.14 26.64
C ILE A 197 -29.57 -6.53 26.78
N HIS A 198 -30.48 -5.57 26.65
CA HIS A 198 -31.93 -5.77 26.74
C HIS A 198 -32.66 -5.48 25.42
N GLY A 199 -31.94 -5.08 24.36
CA GLY A 199 -32.49 -4.71 23.07
C GLY A 199 -32.38 -5.79 21.98
N ASP A 200 -32.97 -5.52 20.81
CA ASP A 200 -32.78 -6.34 19.61
C ASP A 200 -31.36 -6.14 19.05
N THR A 201 -30.58 -7.23 19.00
CA THR A 201 -29.18 -7.23 18.55
C THR A 201 -28.98 -7.70 17.12
N THR A 202 -30.07 -7.97 16.38
CA THR A 202 -30.03 -8.45 14.99
C THR A 202 -29.23 -7.49 14.10
N LYS A 203 -29.42 -6.19 14.29
CA LYS A 203 -28.68 -5.14 13.56
C LYS A 203 -27.19 -5.13 13.92
N ASN A 204 -26.82 -5.39 15.17
CA ASN A 204 -25.42 -5.49 15.58
C ASN A 204 -24.72 -6.65 14.89
N VAL A 205 -25.35 -7.83 14.86
CA VAL A 205 -24.82 -9.00 14.15
C VAL A 205 -24.67 -8.70 12.66
N GLN A 206 -25.70 -8.11 12.03
CA GLN A 206 -25.68 -7.76 10.62
C GLN A 206 -24.55 -6.78 10.29
N MET A 207 -24.40 -5.69 11.06
CA MET A 207 -23.38 -4.69 10.80
C MET A 207 -21.98 -5.16 11.19
N MET A 208 -21.84 -6.02 12.20
CA MET A 208 -20.55 -6.67 12.49
C MET A 208 -20.12 -7.56 11.31
N LYS A 209 -21.07 -8.33 10.75
CA LYS A 209 -20.82 -9.13 9.55
C LYS A 209 -20.40 -8.26 8.38
N TRP A 210 -21.14 -7.18 8.14
CA TRP A 210 -20.81 -6.22 7.09
C TRP A 210 -19.42 -5.62 7.32
N TYR A 211 -19.09 -5.15 8.53
CA TYR A 211 -17.78 -4.57 8.88
C TYR A 211 -16.63 -5.55 8.59
N VAL A 212 -16.73 -6.78 9.08
CA VAL A 212 -15.69 -7.81 8.87
C VAL A 212 -15.55 -8.14 7.39
N GLN A 213 -16.66 -8.32 6.66
CA GLN A 213 -16.64 -8.58 5.23
C GLN A 213 -16.00 -7.45 4.41
N HIS A 214 -16.10 -6.20 4.89
CA HIS A 214 -15.53 -5.01 4.25
C HIS A 214 -14.10 -4.66 4.72
N GLY A 215 -13.38 -5.63 5.31
CA GLY A 215 -11.98 -5.46 5.69
C GLY A 215 -11.78 -4.88 7.09
N GLY A 216 -12.82 -4.90 7.91
CA GLY A 216 -12.78 -4.48 9.29
C GLY A 216 -11.67 -5.14 10.08
N ASP A 217 -10.94 -4.35 10.85
CA ASP A 217 -9.96 -4.78 11.83
C ASP A 217 -10.67 -5.06 13.16
N VAL A 218 -10.44 -6.25 13.72
CA VAL A 218 -11.05 -6.70 14.97
C VAL A 218 -10.04 -6.87 16.11
N ASP A 219 -8.75 -6.78 15.81
CA ASP A 219 -7.66 -7.11 16.72
C ASP A 219 -7.01 -5.84 17.29
N ASN A 220 -6.99 -4.74 16.54
CA ASN A 220 -6.48 -3.46 17.04
C ASN A 220 -7.20 -2.99 18.31
N LYS A 221 -6.40 -2.48 19.26
CA LYS A 221 -6.88 -1.97 20.55
C LYS A 221 -7.15 -0.48 20.48
N ASP A 222 -8.23 -0.05 21.10
CA ASP A 222 -8.51 1.36 21.38
C ASP A 222 -7.61 1.92 22.49
N THR A 223 -7.78 3.19 22.84
CA THR A 223 -6.98 3.86 23.89
C THR A 223 -7.16 3.26 25.28
N ASP A 224 -8.24 2.52 25.50
CA ASP A 224 -8.54 1.84 26.77
C ASP A 224 -8.05 0.38 26.76
N GLY A 225 -7.34 -0.04 25.70
CA GLY A 225 -6.75 -1.37 25.56
C GLY A 225 -7.74 -2.45 25.09
N MET A 226 -8.94 -2.05 24.65
CA MET A 226 -10.00 -2.96 24.21
C MET A 226 -9.98 -3.12 22.70
N SER A 227 -9.99 -4.35 22.22
CA SER A 227 -10.23 -4.65 20.80
C SER A 227 -11.67 -5.10 20.58
N VAL A 228 -12.14 -5.01 19.33
CA VAL A 228 -13.48 -5.48 18.94
C VAL A 228 -13.66 -6.95 19.33
N LYS A 229 -12.62 -7.78 19.15
CA LYS A 229 -12.60 -9.19 19.54
C LYS A 229 -12.78 -9.37 21.05
N ILE A 230 -12.12 -8.56 21.88
CA ILE A 230 -12.31 -8.58 23.34
C ILE A 230 -13.75 -8.19 23.70
N LEU A 231 -14.27 -7.12 23.10
CA LEU A 231 -15.64 -6.63 23.35
C LEU A 231 -16.69 -7.68 22.95
N VAL A 232 -16.54 -8.31 21.78
CA VAL A 232 -17.43 -9.38 21.31
C VAL A 232 -17.32 -10.61 22.20
N GLU A 233 -16.14 -10.98 22.67
CA GLU A 233 -15.96 -12.10 23.61
C GLU A 233 -16.70 -11.85 24.93
N MET A 234 -16.62 -10.62 25.47
CA MET A 234 -17.36 -10.23 26.67
C MET A 234 -18.88 -10.36 26.47
N MET A 235 -19.35 -10.15 25.25
CA MET A 235 -20.76 -10.24 24.87
C MET A 235 -21.19 -11.63 24.36
N ARG A 236 -20.27 -12.61 24.23
CA ARG A 236 -20.51 -13.92 23.62
C ARG A 236 -21.72 -14.66 24.20
N LYS A 237 -21.90 -14.62 25.52
CA LYS A 237 -23.05 -15.29 26.17
C LYS A 237 -24.40 -14.72 25.77
N LYS A 238 -24.46 -13.44 25.36
CA LYS A 238 -25.68 -12.73 25.00
C LYS A 238 -25.89 -12.65 23.49
N VAL A 239 -24.81 -12.42 22.74
CA VAL A 239 -24.85 -12.28 21.28
C VAL A 239 -23.84 -13.25 20.65
N PRO A 240 -24.09 -14.57 20.72
CA PRO A 240 -23.14 -15.58 20.24
C PRO A 240 -22.85 -15.45 18.74
N ASP A 241 -23.80 -14.94 17.95
CA ASP A 241 -23.63 -14.76 16.52
C ASP A 241 -22.57 -13.72 16.14
N MET A 242 -22.30 -12.70 16.98
CA MET A 242 -21.19 -11.78 16.73
C MET A 242 -19.84 -12.49 16.85
N ALA A 243 -19.69 -13.41 17.80
CA ALA A 243 -18.46 -14.19 17.93
C ALA A 243 -18.26 -15.13 16.74
N ARG A 244 -19.36 -15.72 16.23
CA ARG A 244 -19.33 -16.53 15.00
C ARG A 244 -18.88 -15.71 13.79
N VAL A 245 -19.37 -14.48 13.63
CA VAL A 245 -18.93 -13.58 12.55
C VAL A 245 -17.42 -13.33 12.60
N ILE A 246 -16.86 -13.04 13.78
CA ILE A 246 -15.41 -12.85 13.92
C ILE A 246 -14.64 -14.13 13.54
N GLN A 247 -15.16 -15.31 13.93
CA GLN A 247 -14.53 -16.59 13.62
C GLN A 247 -14.60 -16.94 12.12
N GLU A 248 -15.72 -16.68 11.47
CA GLU A 248 -15.89 -16.85 10.00
C GLU A 248 -14.99 -15.89 9.22
N GLY A 249 -14.63 -14.75 9.83
CA GLY A 249 -13.76 -13.75 9.23
C GLY A 249 -14.40 -13.13 7.99
N ARG A 250 -13.55 -12.67 7.07
CA ARG A 250 -13.98 -11.83 5.95
C ARG A 250 -14.64 -12.60 4.81
N GLY A 251 -14.56 -13.93 4.82
CA GLY A 251 -15.03 -14.82 3.75
C GLY A 251 -14.11 -14.81 2.51
N GLU A 252 -14.47 -15.63 1.52
CA GLU A 252 -13.79 -15.66 0.22
C GLU A 252 -14.01 -14.35 -0.56
N ARG A 253 -13.06 -14.01 -1.43
CA ARG A 253 -13.11 -12.83 -2.29
C ARG A 253 -13.38 -13.25 -3.72
N LYS A 254 -14.24 -12.51 -4.42
CA LYS A 254 -14.44 -12.71 -5.86
C LYS A 254 -13.23 -12.22 -6.61
N GLU A 255 -13.04 -12.78 -7.80
CA GLU A 255 -12.01 -12.31 -8.71
C GLU A 255 -12.21 -10.81 -9.00
N GLY A 256 -11.17 -10.01 -8.73
CA GLY A 256 -11.19 -8.56 -8.92
C GLY A 256 -11.61 -7.76 -7.69
N GLU A 257 -12.02 -8.39 -6.59
CA GLU A 257 -12.19 -7.71 -5.31
C GLU A 257 -10.86 -7.56 -4.56
N CYS A 258 -10.71 -6.48 -3.78
CA CYS A 258 -9.59 -6.23 -2.88
C CYS A 258 -9.53 -7.30 -1.79
N ALA A 259 -8.36 -7.89 -1.54
CA ALA A 259 -8.19 -8.93 -0.52
C ALA A 259 -8.56 -8.43 0.87
N THR A 260 -8.26 -7.17 1.16
CA THR A 260 -8.53 -6.54 2.44
C THR A 260 -10.00 -6.13 2.53
N CYS A 261 -10.42 -5.12 1.75
CA CYS A 261 -11.72 -4.49 1.94
C CYS A 261 -12.88 -5.07 1.11
N GLY A 262 -12.63 -5.97 0.16
CA GLY A 262 -13.68 -6.55 -0.68
C GLY A 262 -14.24 -5.61 -1.77
N ARG A 263 -13.73 -4.37 -1.89
CA ARG A 263 -14.09 -3.46 -3.00
C ARG A 263 -13.66 -4.04 -4.35
N ALA A 264 -14.47 -3.85 -5.38
CA ALA A 264 -14.02 -4.05 -6.75
C ALA A 264 -12.81 -3.15 -7.01
N MET A 265 -11.67 -3.75 -7.29
CA MET A 265 -10.46 -3.00 -7.62
C MET A 265 -10.48 -2.62 -9.10
N MET A 266 -9.89 -1.46 -9.39
CA MET A 266 -9.55 -1.10 -10.76
C MET A 266 -8.71 -2.23 -11.35
N ARG A 267 -9.14 -2.77 -12.51
CA ARG A 267 -8.37 -3.73 -13.30
C ARG A 267 -7.89 -3.04 -14.57
N LEU A 268 -6.60 -2.80 -14.64
CA LEU A 268 -5.99 -2.33 -15.88
C LEU A 268 -5.90 -3.46 -16.90
N ASP A 269 -6.07 -3.12 -18.19
CA ASP A 269 -5.66 -4.03 -19.27
C ASP A 269 -4.12 -4.12 -19.25
N PRO A 270 -3.52 -5.30 -18.98
CA PRO A 270 -2.07 -5.42 -18.93
C PRO A 270 -1.39 -5.12 -20.27
N ASN A 271 -2.11 -5.18 -21.40
CA ASN A 271 -1.61 -4.76 -22.72
C ASN A 271 -1.78 -3.26 -23.00
N GLY A 272 -2.47 -2.52 -22.13
CA GLY A 272 -2.67 -1.08 -22.24
C GLY A 272 -1.36 -0.30 -22.25
N SER A 273 -1.39 0.90 -22.83
CA SER A 273 -0.24 1.80 -22.90
C SER A 273 -0.01 2.57 -21.59
N ALA A 274 1.22 3.01 -21.31
CA ALA A 274 1.47 3.90 -20.16
C ALA A 274 0.67 5.22 -20.20
N SER A 275 0.21 5.68 -21.37
CA SER A 275 -0.66 6.86 -21.49
C SER A 275 -2.10 6.60 -21.04
N THR A 276 -2.55 5.34 -21.00
CA THR A 276 -3.89 4.96 -20.54
C THR A 276 -3.94 4.61 -19.06
N PHE A 277 -2.79 4.60 -18.39
CA PHE A 277 -2.69 4.19 -16.99
C PHE A 277 -2.55 5.41 -16.06
N PRO A 278 -3.06 5.34 -14.80
CA PRO A 278 -3.05 6.50 -13.89
C PRO A 278 -1.63 6.90 -13.46
N LYS A 279 -1.18 8.09 -13.83
CA LYS A 279 0.12 8.66 -13.40
C LYS A 279 0.20 8.76 -11.87
N ARG A 280 1.40 8.79 -11.30
CA ARG A 280 1.60 8.82 -9.83
C ARG A 280 0.82 9.96 -9.17
N ALA A 281 0.87 11.14 -9.77
CA ALA A 281 0.14 12.34 -9.33
C ALA A 281 -1.40 12.21 -9.43
N ALA A 282 -1.90 11.26 -10.22
CA ALA A 282 -3.32 11.02 -10.47
C ALA A 282 -3.77 9.63 -9.97
N LEU A 283 -3.01 9.01 -9.06
CA LEU A 283 -3.37 7.72 -8.49
C LEU A 283 -4.70 7.81 -7.73
N PRO A 284 -5.66 6.91 -8.00
CA PRO A 284 -6.90 6.89 -7.24
C PRO A 284 -6.61 6.49 -5.80
N HIS A 285 -7.05 7.31 -4.84
CA HIS A 285 -6.99 6.95 -3.43
C HIS A 285 -8.25 6.17 -3.03
N SER A 286 -8.06 4.99 -2.45
CA SER A 286 -9.12 4.24 -1.76
C SER A 286 -8.91 4.37 -0.27
N ALA A 287 -9.83 4.95 0.50
CA ALA A 287 -9.57 5.14 1.93
C ALA A 287 -9.47 3.78 2.65
N GLY A 288 -8.58 3.74 3.66
CA GLY A 288 -8.19 2.48 4.30
C GLY A 288 -7.09 1.73 3.55
N THR A 289 -6.57 2.29 2.46
CA THR A 289 -5.32 1.86 1.82
C THR A 289 -4.27 2.97 1.95
N PRO A 290 -2.97 2.65 1.93
CA PRO A 290 -1.91 3.65 1.86
C PRO A 290 -2.11 4.65 0.70
N PRO A 291 -1.92 5.96 0.89
CA PRO A 291 -1.83 6.91 -0.21
C PRO A 291 -0.72 6.49 -1.18
N GLY A 292 -0.95 6.74 -2.48
CA GLY A 292 0.03 6.41 -3.53
C GLY A 292 0.14 4.90 -3.87
N ASN A 293 -0.78 4.05 -3.40
CA ASN A 293 -0.83 2.67 -3.85
C ASN A 293 -1.30 2.56 -5.31
N ALA A 294 -0.73 1.58 -6.03
CA ALA A 294 -1.00 1.31 -7.43
C ALA A 294 -1.45 -0.16 -7.62
N TRP A 295 -2.39 -0.59 -6.78
CA TRP A 295 -2.88 -1.97 -6.72
C TRP A 295 -3.94 -2.25 -7.79
N PHE A 296 -3.52 -2.29 -9.05
CA PHE A 296 -4.41 -2.28 -10.23
C PHE A 296 -4.81 -3.64 -10.80
N TRP A 297 -4.40 -4.74 -10.17
CA TRP A 297 -4.49 -6.07 -10.78
C TRP A 297 -5.54 -6.96 -10.10
N GLY A 298 -6.27 -6.40 -9.12
CA GLY A 298 -7.23 -7.11 -8.29
C GLY A 298 -6.63 -7.55 -6.95
N GLY A 299 -7.48 -7.81 -5.96
CA GLY A 299 -7.02 -8.12 -4.61
C GLY A 299 -6.40 -9.50 -4.44
N GLY A 300 -6.62 -10.42 -5.38
CA GLY A 300 -5.93 -11.71 -5.42
C GLY A 300 -4.58 -11.65 -6.14
N ASP A 301 -4.15 -10.48 -6.61
CA ASP A 301 -2.89 -10.36 -7.34
C ASP A 301 -1.68 -10.48 -6.40
N GLU A 302 -0.71 -11.27 -6.86
CA GLU A 302 0.57 -11.53 -6.20
C GLU A 302 1.77 -11.19 -7.12
N LEU A 303 1.50 -10.68 -8.32
CA LEU A 303 2.49 -10.46 -9.38
C LEU A 303 2.84 -8.98 -9.56
N GLY A 304 1.94 -8.07 -9.18
CA GLY A 304 2.15 -6.63 -9.32
C GLY A 304 2.46 -6.24 -10.77
N ARG A 305 3.50 -5.44 -10.96
CA ARG A 305 3.98 -4.97 -12.26
C ARG A 305 4.43 -6.09 -13.19
N LEU A 306 4.70 -7.30 -12.70
CA LEU A 306 4.97 -8.46 -13.58
C LEU A 306 3.75 -8.82 -14.44
N ASN A 307 2.53 -8.38 -14.10
CA ASN A 307 1.35 -8.47 -14.97
C ASN A 307 1.51 -7.76 -16.32
N LEU A 308 2.41 -6.78 -16.41
CA LEU A 308 2.75 -6.11 -17.66
C LEU A 308 3.55 -6.99 -18.63
N LEU A 309 4.17 -8.08 -18.16
CA LEU A 309 4.87 -9.07 -18.97
C LEU A 309 3.86 -10.05 -19.60
N THR A 310 3.13 -9.57 -20.60
CA THR A 310 2.09 -10.34 -21.29
C THR A 310 2.68 -11.23 -22.39
N PRO A 311 2.01 -12.33 -22.76
CA PRO A 311 2.45 -13.17 -23.88
C PRO A 311 2.67 -12.38 -25.18
N GLN A 312 1.84 -11.36 -25.43
CA GLN A 312 1.98 -10.48 -26.60
C GLN A 312 3.28 -9.67 -26.56
N ARG A 313 3.62 -9.05 -25.43
CA ARG A 313 4.85 -8.27 -25.26
C ARG A 313 6.09 -9.15 -25.25
N THR A 314 6.02 -10.31 -24.61
CA THR A 314 7.09 -11.30 -24.62
C THR A 314 7.37 -11.78 -26.05
N LEU A 315 6.33 -12.16 -26.81
CA LEU A 315 6.50 -12.58 -28.21
C LEU A 315 7.11 -11.47 -29.07
N LYS A 316 6.64 -10.23 -28.93
CA LYS A 316 7.22 -9.07 -29.63
C LYS A 316 8.70 -8.89 -29.28
N THR A 317 9.05 -9.01 -27.99
CA THR A 317 10.44 -8.91 -27.53
C THR A 317 11.31 -10.00 -28.14
N VAL A 318 10.85 -11.26 -28.16
CA VAL A 318 11.57 -12.38 -28.79
C VAL A 318 11.87 -12.07 -30.24
N GLN A 319 10.86 -11.61 -31.00
CA GLN A 319 10.99 -11.27 -32.42
C GLN A 319 11.95 -10.11 -32.68
N GLU A 320 11.97 -9.10 -31.81
CA GLU A 320 12.84 -7.92 -31.96
C GLU A 320 14.27 -8.18 -31.48
N SER A 321 14.43 -9.00 -30.44
CA SER A 321 15.63 -8.99 -29.60
C SER A 321 16.52 -10.22 -29.73
N VAL A 322 16.03 -11.36 -30.24
CA VAL A 322 16.79 -12.62 -30.36
C VAL A 322 17.21 -12.82 -31.82
N GLN A 323 18.36 -12.27 -32.18
CA GLN A 323 18.91 -12.26 -33.53
C GLN A 323 20.16 -13.14 -33.67
N THR A 324 20.94 -13.27 -32.59
CA THR A 324 22.21 -14.02 -32.56
C THR A 324 22.07 -15.36 -31.83
N GLY A 325 21.15 -15.44 -30.87
CA GLY A 325 21.02 -16.57 -29.95
C GLY A 325 22.06 -16.59 -28.84
N GLU A 326 22.95 -15.58 -28.77
CA GLU A 326 23.97 -15.49 -27.73
C GLU A 326 23.33 -15.09 -26.40
N SER A 327 23.77 -15.75 -25.33
CA SER A 327 23.24 -15.56 -23.98
C SER A 327 24.33 -15.12 -23.01
N ILE A 328 23.96 -14.22 -22.10
CA ILE A 328 24.83 -13.67 -21.05
C ILE A 328 24.14 -13.90 -19.70
N SER A 329 24.81 -14.63 -18.80
CA SER A 329 24.39 -14.74 -17.39
C SER A 329 24.48 -13.38 -16.71
N LEU A 330 23.48 -13.06 -15.91
CA LEU A 330 23.40 -11.82 -15.13
C LEU A 330 23.53 -12.06 -13.62
N ASP A 331 23.76 -13.32 -13.23
CA ASP A 331 23.94 -13.73 -11.84
C ASP A 331 25.42 -13.70 -11.44
N LEU A 332 25.68 -13.22 -10.22
CA LEU A 332 26.91 -13.48 -9.51
C LEU A 332 26.97 -14.95 -9.05
N PRO A 333 28.19 -15.49 -8.86
CA PRO A 333 28.36 -16.67 -8.05
C PRO A 333 27.72 -16.47 -6.67
N LEU A 334 27.01 -17.49 -6.15
CA LEU A 334 26.27 -17.39 -4.87
C LEU A 334 27.14 -17.07 -3.65
N ASN A 335 28.47 -17.22 -3.77
CA ASN A 335 29.45 -16.86 -2.73
C ASN A 335 30.00 -15.43 -2.88
N GLU A 336 29.51 -14.65 -3.84
CA GLU A 336 29.88 -13.26 -4.09
C GLU A 336 28.68 -12.31 -3.87
N PRO A 337 28.89 -11.10 -3.34
CA PRO A 337 30.17 -10.55 -2.88
C PRO A 337 30.73 -11.28 -1.65
N SER A 338 32.05 -11.48 -1.63
CA SER A 338 32.78 -12.05 -0.50
C SER A 338 33.74 -11.04 0.14
N PRO A 339 33.66 -10.77 1.46
CA PRO A 339 32.62 -11.23 2.40
C PRO A 339 31.24 -10.63 2.10
N THR A 340 30.18 -11.26 2.63
CA THR A 340 28.81 -10.75 2.50
C THR A 340 28.64 -9.41 3.19
N LEU A 341 27.71 -8.61 2.69
CA LEU A 341 27.39 -7.28 3.23
C LEU A 341 26.24 -7.35 4.25
N PHE A 342 26.10 -6.29 5.03
CA PHE A 342 25.00 -6.09 5.99
C PHE A 342 24.82 -7.23 7.02
N GLY A 343 25.90 -7.94 7.35
CA GLY A 343 25.87 -9.05 8.30
C GLY A 343 25.08 -10.29 7.83
N ARG A 344 24.75 -10.39 6.54
CA ARG A 344 23.97 -11.51 5.98
C ARG A 344 24.81 -12.80 5.96
N GLN A 345 24.16 -13.95 6.11
CA GLN A 345 24.82 -15.26 6.11
C GLN A 345 25.47 -15.55 4.74
N PRO A 346 26.78 -15.88 4.67
CA PRO A 346 27.44 -16.28 3.42
C PRO A 346 27.02 -17.69 2.97
N LEU A 347 27.34 -18.03 1.72
CA LEU A 347 27.14 -19.37 1.19
C LEU A 347 27.96 -20.41 1.97
N GLN A 348 27.26 -21.40 2.51
CA GLN A 348 27.82 -22.67 2.93
C GLN A 348 27.48 -23.71 1.88
N HIS A 349 28.48 -24.35 1.28
CA HIS A 349 28.31 -25.37 0.25
C HIS A 349 29.06 -26.63 0.67
N ARG A 350 28.35 -27.76 0.73
CA ARG A 350 28.89 -29.05 1.14
C ARG A 350 28.55 -30.13 0.12
N ILE A 351 29.57 -30.71 -0.50
CA ILE A 351 29.43 -31.86 -1.39
C ILE A 351 29.58 -33.16 -0.57
N ARG A 352 28.66 -34.11 -0.75
CA ARG A 352 28.65 -35.41 -0.06
C ARG A 352 28.57 -36.57 -1.07
N PRO A 353 29.41 -37.61 -0.93
CA PRO A 353 29.27 -38.82 -1.73
C PRO A 353 28.03 -39.61 -1.28
N ILE A 354 27.24 -40.07 -2.24
CA ILE A 354 26.09 -40.98 -2.02
C ILE A 354 26.30 -42.38 -2.61
N GLY A 355 27.42 -42.58 -3.31
CA GLY A 355 27.82 -43.85 -3.90
C GLY A 355 29.10 -43.71 -4.72
N LYS A 356 29.61 -44.82 -5.28
CA LYS A 356 30.80 -44.79 -6.14
C LYS A 356 30.51 -43.96 -7.39
N GLY A 357 31.14 -42.79 -7.50
CA GLY A 357 30.96 -41.87 -8.63
C GLY A 357 29.67 -41.04 -8.57
N ALA A 358 28.99 -40.98 -7.42
CA ALA A 358 27.76 -40.20 -7.23
C ALA A 358 27.89 -39.28 -6.02
N TYR A 359 27.52 -38.01 -6.19
CA TYR A 359 27.62 -36.96 -5.19
C TYR A 359 26.37 -36.09 -5.21
N ASP A 360 25.90 -35.70 -4.02
CA ASP A 360 24.91 -34.65 -3.82
C ASP A 360 25.61 -33.44 -3.21
N ASP A 361 25.01 -32.25 -3.34
CA ASP A 361 25.40 -31.05 -2.61
C ASP A 361 24.29 -30.54 -1.68
N GLU A 362 24.70 -29.83 -0.63
CA GLU A 362 23.85 -29.11 0.29
C GLU A 362 24.31 -27.65 0.32
N VAL A 363 23.37 -26.71 0.16
CA VAL A 363 23.63 -25.28 0.22
C VAL A 363 22.80 -24.60 1.31
N SER A 364 23.41 -23.66 2.03
CA SER A 364 22.73 -22.79 3.00
C SER A 364 23.29 -21.37 2.91
N TYR A 365 22.42 -20.40 2.66
CA TYR A 365 22.76 -19.00 2.52
C TYR A 365 21.53 -18.12 2.77
N ASN A 366 21.76 -16.84 3.06
CA ASN A 366 20.68 -15.86 3.07
C ASN A 366 20.38 -15.46 1.60
N THR A 367 19.10 -15.49 1.19
CA THR A 367 18.70 -15.25 -0.21
C THR A 367 18.97 -13.83 -0.70
N GLN A 368 19.36 -12.94 0.21
CA GLN A 368 19.77 -11.57 -0.06
C GLN A 368 21.31 -11.37 -0.02
N SER A 369 22.11 -12.45 -0.01
CA SER A 369 23.58 -12.36 0.09
C SER A 369 24.33 -12.26 -1.24
N SER A 370 23.67 -12.47 -2.38
CA SER A 370 24.25 -12.45 -3.73
C SER A 370 23.27 -11.78 -4.70
N SER A 371 23.40 -11.96 -6.02
CA SER A 371 22.37 -11.50 -6.97
C SER A 371 21.00 -11.97 -6.52
N GLN A 372 20.03 -11.07 -6.47
CA GLN A 372 18.71 -11.35 -5.90
C GLN A 372 17.57 -10.63 -6.61
N TRP A 373 16.38 -11.18 -6.44
CA TRP A 373 15.10 -10.48 -6.47
C TRP A 373 14.56 -10.33 -5.06
N ASP A 374 14.09 -9.13 -4.75
CA ASP A 374 13.31 -8.83 -3.56
C ASP A 374 11.82 -9.00 -3.86
N GLY A 375 11.21 -9.99 -3.22
CA GLY A 375 9.77 -10.24 -3.31
C GLY A 375 8.97 -9.24 -2.48
N PHE A 376 7.66 -9.19 -2.66
CA PHE A 376 6.80 -8.24 -1.94
C PHE A 376 6.72 -8.49 -0.42
N ARG A 377 7.21 -9.63 0.07
CA ARG A 377 7.40 -9.92 1.50
C ARG A 377 8.63 -9.25 2.10
N HIS A 378 9.59 -8.80 1.27
CA HIS A 378 10.90 -8.33 1.73
C HIS A 378 10.81 -7.05 2.56
N PHE A 379 9.97 -6.10 2.13
CA PHE A 379 9.85 -4.81 2.78
C PHE A 379 8.37 -4.42 2.91
N ALA A 380 7.93 -4.20 4.14
CA ALA A 380 6.63 -3.60 4.45
C ALA A 380 6.76 -2.08 4.46
N HIS A 381 5.69 -1.36 4.12
CA HIS A 381 5.70 0.08 4.29
C HIS A 381 5.76 0.41 5.79
N PRO A 382 6.75 1.18 6.27
CA PRO A 382 7.04 1.30 7.71
C PRO A 382 5.92 2.00 8.50
N VAL A 383 5.16 2.90 7.87
CA VAL A 383 4.04 3.61 8.53
C VAL A 383 2.72 2.82 8.50
N TYR A 384 2.49 2.02 7.46
CA TYR A 384 1.22 1.32 7.27
C TYR A 384 1.29 -0.16 7.65
N GLU A 385 2.50 -0.65 7.94
CA GLU A 385 2.79 -2.03 8.38
C GLU A 385 2.17 -3.09 7.44
N CYS A 386 2.15 -2.76 6.15
CA CYS A 386 1.57 -3.59 5.11
C CYS A 386 2.49 -3.74 3.90
N HIS A 387 2.35 -4.87 3.24
CA HIS A 387 3.00 -5.25 2.00
C HIS A 387 2.09 -4.95 0.81
N TYR A 388 2.52 -5.39 -0.38
CA TYR A 388 1.72 -5.27 -1.60
C TYR A 388 0.28 -5.75 -1.40
N ASN A 389 -0.67 -5.01 -1.99
CA ASN A 389 -2.09 -5.31 -1.93
C ASN A 389 -2.70 -5.31 -0.50
N GLY A 390 -2.05 -4.62 0.44
CA GLY A 390 -2.54 -4.41 1.80
C GLY A 390 -2.47 -5.64 2.70
N VAL A 391 -1.61 -6.61 2.35
CA VAL A 391 -1.32 -7.76 3.22
C VAL A 391 -0.52 -7.26 4.42
N VAL A 392 -1.06 -7.42 5.63
CA VAL A 392 -0.39 -6.97 6.86
C VAL A 392 0.75 -7.90 7.22
N SER A 393 1.80 -7.38 7.88
CA SER A 393 2.95 -8.19 8.26
C SER A 393 2.58 -9.38 9.16
N ASP A 394 1.55 -9.27 10.00
CA ASP A 394 1.04 -10.39 10.83
C ASP A 394 0.50 -11.57 10.02
N ASP A 395 -0.11 -11.32 8.85
CA ASP A 395 -0.57 -12.37 7.93
C ASP A 395 0.62 -13.17 7.37
N ILE A 396 1.80 -12.56 7.35
CA ILE A 396 3.07 -13.20 7.00
C ILE A 396 3.73 -13.80 8.25
N MET A 397 3.73 -13.11 9.40
CA MET A 397 4.46 -13.46 10.63
C MET A 397 3.81 -14.55 11.48
N GLY A 398 2.51 -14.81 11.33
CA GLY A 398 1.84 -16.02 11.87
C GLY A 398 2.45 -17.35 11.38
N SER A 399 3.52 -17.28 10.60
CA SER A 399 4.28 -18.38 10.01
C SER A 399 5.74 -18.54 10.50
N VAL A 400 6.25 -17.68 11.40
CA VAL A 400 7.71 -17.59 11.64
C VAL A 400 8.19 -18.11 13.01
N GLU A 401 7.35 -18.15 14.05
CA GLU A 401 7.83 -18.47 15.43
C GLU A 401 7.85 -19.95 15.85
N GLN A 402 7.79 -20.92 14.94
CA GLN A 402 8.07 -22.32 15.31
C GLN A 402 9.10 -22.95 14.39
N ASP A 403 10.33 -23.00 14.93
CA ASP A 403 11.36 -23.99 14.61
C ASP A 403 10.71 -25.37 14.50
N GLY A 404 10.53 -25.85 13.27
CA GLY A 404 9.92 -27.16 13.04
C GLY A 404 9.42 -27.33 11.62
N GLY A 405 10.02 -28.26 10.90
CA GLY A 405 9.70 -28.57 9.52
C GLY A 405 8.24 -28.94 9.26
N LYS A 406 7.94 -28.94 7.96
CA LYS A 406 6.67 -29.25 7.27
C LYS A 406 5.65 -28.12 7.24
N ASP A 407 4.98 -28.05 6.10
CA ASP A 407 3.79 -27.28 5.80
C ASP A 407 2.73 -27.45 6.92
N ALA A 408 2.83 -26.65 7.98
CA ALA A 408 1.81 -26.58 8.98
C ALA A 408 0.54 -26.01 8.32
N PRO A 409 -0.62 -26.68 8.40
CA PRO A 409 -1.88 -26.12 7.89
C PRO A 409 -2.15 -24.78 8.60
N GLY A 410 -2.17 -23.70 7.83
CA GLY A 410 -2.36 -22.33 8.33
C GLY A 410 -1.30 -21.30 7.92
N ARG A 411 -0.16 -21.70 7.36
CA ARG A 411 0.88 -20.74 6.88
C ARG A 411 0.43 -20.01 5.60
N SER A 412 0.35 -18.68 5.65
CA SER A 412 0.08 -17.86 4.47
C SER A 412 1.22 -17.96 3.47
N ARG A 413 0.89 -18.29 2.22
CA ARG A 413 1.82 -18.27 1.07
C ARG A 413 1.67 -17.02 0.21
N LYS A 414 0.79 -16.08 0.61
CA LYS A 414 0.51 -14.86 -0.14
C LYS A 414 1.78 -14.02 -0.39
N LEU A 415 1.93 -13.48 -1.59
CA LEU A 415 3.08 -12.67 -2.00
C LEU A 415 4.42 -13.43 -1.98
N GLY A 416 4.38 -14.77 -1.89
CA GLY A 416 5.57 -15.59 -1.94
C GLY A 416 6.22 -15.55 -3.32
N ILE A 417 7.54 -15.71 -3.36
CA ILE A 417 8.30 -15.76 -4.62
C ILE A 417 7.86 -16.94 -5.51
N ASP A 418 7.19 -17.96 -4.96
CA ASP A 418 6.59 -19.05 -5.71
C ASP A 418 5.50 -18.59 -6.69
N ALA A 419 4.79 -17.49 -6.40
CA ALA A 419 3.85 -16.90 -7.34
C ALA A 419 4.58 -16.39 -8.61
N TRP A 420 5.74 -15.76 -8.42
CA TRP A 420 6.56 -15.26 -9.52
C TRP A 420 7.26 -16.41 -10.24
N ALA A 421 7.69 -17.43 -9.50
CA ALA A 421 8.29 -18.63 -10.06
C ALA A 421 7.31 -19.33 -11.03
N LYS A 422 6.02 -19.47 -10.70
CA LYS A 422 5.03 -20.11 -11.58
C LYS A 422 4.83 -19.36 -12.90
N LYS A 423 4.96 -18.02 -12.88
CA LYS A 423 4.82 -17.17 -14.07
C LYS A 423 6.12 -17.08 -14.89
N GLY A 424 7.26 -16.98 -14.22
CA GLY A 424 8.52 -16.53 -14.81
C GLY A 424 8.55 -15.01 -15.03
N ILE A 425 9.75 -14.47 -15.18
CA ILE A 425 9.98 -13.05 -15.47
C ILE A 425 10.64 -12.99 -16.84
N ILE A 426 9.82 -12.82 -17.88
CA ILE A 426 10.26 -12.90 -19.27
C ILE A 426 9.75 -11.69 -20.04
N GLY A 427 10.66 -10.83 -20.48
CA GLY A 427 10.31 -9.56 -21.11
C GLY A 427 11.49 -8.85 -21.74
N ARG A 428 11.26 -7.60 -22.14
CA ARG A 428 12.31 -6.74 -22.71
C ARG A 428 13.16 -6.18 -21.58
N GLY A 429 14.40 -6.65 -21.47
CA GLY A 429 15.41 -6.03 -20.61
C GLY A 429 16.02 -4.83 -21.32
N VAL A 430 16.30 -3.75 -20.58
CA VAL A 430 16.98 -2.56 -21.10
C VAL A 430 18.08 -2.13 -20.14
N LEU A 431 19.31 -2.00 -20.63
CA LEU A 431 20.47 -1.55 -19.85
C LEU A 431 20.72 -0.05 -20.00
N LEU A 432 20.71 0.67 -18.88
CA LEU A 432 21.27 2.02 -18.76
C LEU A 432 22.61 1.94 -18.04
N ASP A 433 23.71 2.14 -18.78
CA ASP A 433 25.07 2.12 -18.24
C ASP A 433 25.48 3.50 -17.73
N VAL A 434 24.89 3.88 -16.59
CA VAL A 434 25.13 5.18 -15.94
C VAL A 434 26.60 5.35 -15.58
N TYR A 435 27.27 4.28 -15.12
CA TYR A 435 28.67 4.36 -14.75
C TYR A 435 29.59 4.70 -15.94
N ALA A 436 29.44 4.00 -17.06
CA ALA A 436 30.25 4.30 -18.24
C ALA A 436 29.87 5.66 -18.85
N TRP A 437 28.59 6.00 -18.84
CA TRP A 437 28.11 7.30 -19.31
C TRP A 437 28.67 8.45 -18.48
N ALA A 438 28.56 8.41 -17.15
CA ALA A 438 29.04 9.47 -16.26
C ALA A 438 30.54 9.74 -16.45
N ARG A 439 31.35 8.68 -16.60
CA ARG A 439 32.78 8.79 -16.89
C ARG A 439 33.09 9.40 -18.25
N LYS A 440 32.28 9.12 -19.29
CA LYS A 440 32.41 9.76 -20.61
C LYS A 440 32.00 11.23 -20.61
N GLN A 441 31.21 11.67 -19.62
CA GLN A 441 30.77 13.05 -19.44
C GLN A 441 31.63 13.82 -18.44
N ASP A 442 32.76 13.24 -17.97
CA ASP A 442 33.63 13.82 -16.94
C ASP A 442 32.87 14.24 -15.66
N LYS A 443 31.78 13.54 -15.31
CA LYS A 443 31.03 13.78 -14.07
C LYS A 443 31.76 13.20 -12.87
N GLU A 444 31.73 13.93 -11.74
CA GLU A 444 32.11 13.36 -10.45
C GLU A 444 31.14 12.24 -10.05
N TYR A 445 31.67 11.03 -9.90
CA TYR A 445 30.89 9.84 -9.63
C TYR A 445 31.70 8.87 -8.75
N ASP A 446 31.32 8.75 -7.48
CA ASP A 446 31.93 7.82 -6.53
C ASP A 446 30.91 6.75 -6.12
N THR A 447 31.20 5.50 -6.49
CA THR A 447 30.36 4.33 -6.20
C THR A 447 30.25 4.01 -4.70
N PHE A 448 31.18 4.49 -3.88
CA PHE A 448 31.23 4.27 -2.43
C PHE A 448 30.98 5.54 -1.61
N ALA A 449 30.35 6.54 -2.21
CA ALA A 449 29.76 7.69 -1.53
C ALA A 449 28.22 7.63 -1.63
N ALA A 450 27.51 8.46 -0.86
CA ALA A 450 26.07 8.65 -1.01
C ALA A 450 25.75 9.49 -2.27
N HIS A 451 26.07 8.94 -3.43
CA HIS A 451 25.83 9.59 -4.73
C HIS A 451 24.44 9.20 -5.26
N ALA A 452 23.56 10.19 -5.37
CA ALA A 452 22.22 10.00 -5.90
C ALA A 452 22.22 10.07 -7.44
N ILE A 453 21.89 8.95 -8.10
CA ILE A 453 21.63 8.88 -9.53
C ILE A 453 20.25 9.47 -9.78
N THR A 454 20.20 10.63 -10.42
CA THR A 454 18.96 11.39 -10.63
C THR A 454 18.14 10.87 -11.81
N THR A 455 16.88 11.30 -11.90
CA THR A 455 16.03 11.04 -13.07
C THR A 455 16.65 11.60 -14.34
N GLU A 456 17.23 12.79 -14.26
CA GLU A 456 17.92 13.48 -15.33
C GLU A 456 19.13 12.67 -15.81
N ASP A 457 19.87 12.02 -14.91
CA ASP A 457 20.98 11.14 -15.26
C ASP A 457 20.48 9.91 -16.05
N LEU A 458 19.40 9.26 -15.61
CA LEU A 458 18.84 8.11 -16.32
C LEU A 458 18.33 8.50 -17.72
N GLN A 459 17.64 9.63 -17.83
CA GLN A 459 17.15 10.14 -19.11
C GLN A 459 18.29 10.56 -20.05
N ALA A 460 19.30 11.25 -19.53
CA ALA A 460 20.47 11.67 -20.31
C ALA A 460 21.31 10.47 -20.75
N CYS A 461 21.47 9.46 -19.90
CA CYS A 461 22.11 8.19 -20.23
C CYS A 461 21.33 7.47 -21.34
N ALA A 462 20.01 7.28 -21.19
CA ALA A 462 19.17 6.65 -22.21
C ALA A 462 19.27 7.39 -23.56
N LYS A 463 19.22 8.72 -23.55
CA LYS A 463 19.39 9.56 -24.75
C LYS A 463 20.78 9.39 -25.38
N SER A 464 21.84 9.42 -24.58
CA SER A 464 23.22 9.22 -25.06
C SER A 464 23.44 7.83 -25.66
N GLN A 465 22.72 6.82 -25.18
CA GLN A 465 22.77 5.45 -25.68
C GLN A 465 21.80 5.21 -26.85
N GLY A 466 20.99 6.20 -27.26
CA GLY A 466 19.93 6.01 -28.26
C GLY A 466 18.88 4.98 -27.83
N THR A 467 18.65 4.83 -26.52
CA THR A 467 17.81 3.78 -25.93
C THR A 467 16.40 4.30 -25.67
N GLU A 468 15.42 3.68 -26.32
CA GLU A 468 13.99 3.93 -26.07
C GLU A 468 13.48 3.06 -24.92
N LEU A 469 12.95 3.71 -23.88
CA LEU A 469 12.26 3.09 -22.75
C LEU A 469 10.77 2.92 -23.09
N ARG A 470 10.22 1.74 -22.79
CA ARG A 470 8.85 1.34 -23.12
C ARG A 470 8.14 0.79 -21.89
N THR A 471 6.81 0.86 -21.93
CA THR A 471 5.96 0.18 -20.95
C THR A 471 6.32 -1.30 -20.86
N ALA A 472 6.40 -1.84 -19.65
CA ALA A 472 6.78 -3.21 -19.31
C ALA A 472 8.26 -3.57 -19.52
N ASP A 473 9.13 -2.61 -19.83
CA ASP A 473 10.57 -2.88 -19.80
C ASP A 473 11.00 -3.30 -18.38
N ILE A 474 11.97 -4.21 -18.32
CA ILE A 474 12.71 -4.53 -17.11
C ILE A 474 13.96 -3.66 -17.13
N LEU A 475 13.97 -2.64 -16.29
CA LEU A 475 15.00 -1.60 -16.28
C LEU A 475 16.24 -2.10 -15.53
N LEU A 476 17.38 -2.17 -16.20
CA LEU A 476 18.66 -2.54 -15.60
C LEU A 476 19.55 -1.31 -15.55
N VAL A 477 20.01 -0.93 -14.36
CA VAL A 477 20.86 0.25 -14.17
C VAL A 477 22.22 -0.20 -13.66
N ARG A 478 23.25 -0.02 -14.50
CA ARG A 478 24.64 -0.26 -14.08
C ARG A 478 25.20 0.98 -13.40
N THR A 479 25.29 0.89 -12.08
CA THR A 479 25.83 1.90 -11.16
C THR A 479 27.35 1.84 -11.08
N GLY A 480 27.98 0.73 -11.47
CA GLY A 480 29.42 0.53 -11.39
C GLY A 480 29.91 0.01 -10.04
N TRP A 481 29.00 -0.20 -9.09
CA TRP A 481 29.33 -0.68 -7.74
C TRP A 481 30.11 -2.00 -7.79
N LEU A 482 29.63 -2.96 -8.59
CA LEU A 482 30.27 -4.28 -8.69
C LEU A 482 31.68 -4.20 -9.30
N ALA A 483 31.86 -3.36 -10.32
CA ALA A 483 33.17 -3.11 -10.92
C ALA A 483 34.16 -2.53 -9.90
N THR A 484 33.73 -1.55 -9.09
CA THR A 484 34.57 -0.96 -8.04
C THR A 484 34.84 -1.96 -6.92
N TYR A 485 33.83 -2.71 -6.46
CA TYR A 485 33.99 -3.71 -5.41
C TYR A 485 34.98 -4.81 -5.82
N ASN A 486 34.90 -5.28 -7.06
CA ASN A 486 35.82 -6.30 -7.57
C ASN A 486 37.26 -5.81 -7.71
N ALA A 487 37.48 -4.51 -7.88
CA ALA A 487 38.81 -3.91 -7.93
C ALA A 487 39.47 -3.76 -6.53
N LEU A 488 38.71 -3.92 -5.44
CA LEU A 488 39.26 -3.83 -4.08
C LEU A 488 40.13 -5.04 -3.74
N SER A 489 41.18 -4.79 -2.94
CA SER A 489 41.94 -5.87 -2.30
C SER A 489 41.10 -6.62 -1.27
N ALA A 490 41.49 -7.86 -0.95
CA ALA A 490 40.81 -8.67 0.07
C ALA A 490 40.75 -7.97 1.45
N ALA A 491 41.80 -7.21 1.80
CA ALA A 491 41.81 -6.42 3.03
C ALA A 491 40.76 -5.31 3.00
N GLN A 492 40.66 -4.55 1.90
CA GLN A 492 39.64 -3.51 1.75
C GLN A 492 38.21 -4.07 1.76
N LYS A 493 37.98 -5.23 1.11
CA LYS A 493 36.69 -5.94 1.17
C LYS A 493 36.36 -6.36 2.60
N SER A 494 37.33 -6.91 3.34
CA SER A 494 37.14 -7.32 4.73
C SER A 494 36.87 -6.16 5.69
N GLU A 495 37.54 -5.02 5.52
CA GLU A 495 37.26 -3.82 6.32
C GLU A 495 35.85 -3.30 6.04
N ARG A 496 35.44 -3.27 4.76
CA ARG A 496 34.09 -2.86 4.38
C ARG A 496 33.01 -3.76 4.94
N SER A 497 33.18 -5.09 4.92
CA SER A 497 32.16 -6.02 5.41
C SER A 497 31.92 -5.93 6.93
N LYS A 498 32.84 -5.29 7.68
CA LYS A 498 32.74 -5.10 9.14
C LYS A 498 32.04 -3.78 9.52
N LEU A 499 31.83 -2.88 8.56
CA LEU A 499 31.12 -1.63 8.80
C LEU A 499 29.71 -1.92 9.31
N ALA A 500 29.23 -1.08 10.24
CA ALA A 500 27.83 -1.14 10.61
C ALA A 500 26.95 -0.73 9.41
N VAL A 501 25.70 -1.18 9.40
CA VAL A 501 24.75 -0.92 8.30
C VAL A 501 24.67 0.57 7.92
N HIS A 502 24.70 1.48 8.90
CA HIS A 502 24.63 2.93 8.70
C HIS A 502 25.97 3.61 8.33
N GLU A 503 27.08 2.88 8.36
CA GLU A 503 28.41 3.36 7.99
C GLU A 503 28.78 3.02 6.55
N HIS A 504 27.95 2.23 5.87
CA HIS A 504 28.04 2.03 4.44
C HIS A 504 27.56 3.27 3.69
N PHE A 505 28.18 3.55 2.55
CA PHE A 505 27.78 4.61 1.62
C PHE A 505 27.90 4.08 0.21
N TYR A 506 26.80 4.11 -0.55
CA TYR A 506 26.73 3.54 -1.88
C TYR A 506 25.96 4.44 -2.84
N ALA A 507 26.50 4.58 -4.05
CA ALA A 507 25.79 5.23 -5.14
C ALA A 507 24.57 4.38 -5.54
N GLY A 508 23.47 5.03 -5.86
CA GLY A 508 22.27 4.37 -6.36
C GLY A 508 21.17 5.36 -6.69
N LEU A 509 19.98 4.87 -7.03
CA LEU A 509 18.89 5.73 -7.52
C LEU A 509 18.43 6.71 -6.43
N ALA A 510 18.20 7.96 -6.81
CA ALA A 510 17.56 8.94 -5.93
C ALA A 510 16.15 8.46 -5.52
N ALA A 511 15.69 8.82 -4.32
CA ALA A 511 14.33 8.48 -3.85
C ALA A 511 13.36 9.69 -3.87
N ASP A 512 13.70 10.73 -4.63
CA ASP A 512 12.88 11.94 -4.76
C ASP A 512 11.60 11.70 -5.59
N ASP A 513 10.71 12.69 -5.59
CA ASP A 513 9.45 12.62 -6.33
C ASP A 513 9.66 12.46 -7.84
N ALA A 514 10.72 13.05 -8.41
CA ALA A 514 11.03 12.93 -9.82
C ALA A 514 11.40 11.48 -10.20
N MET A 515 12.21 10.80 -9.38
CA MET A 515 12.55 9.39 -9.62
C MET A 515 11.32 8.51 -9.45
N LYS A 516 10.49 8.78 -8.44
CA LYS A 516 9.24 8.06 -8.22
C LYS A 516 8.29 8.23 -9.40
N ASP A 517 8.15 9.44 -9.93
CA ASP A 517 7.37 9.70 -11.14
C ASP A 517 7.95 8.95 -12.34
N PHE A 518 9.26 9.00 -12.56
CA PHE A 518 9.92 8.31 -13.66
C PHE A 518 9.67 6.79 -13.63
N LEU A 519 9.91 6.15 -12.49
CA LEU A 519 9.75 4.71 -12.32
C LEU A 519 8.28 4.29 -12.44
N HIS A 520 7.38 5.02 -11.77
CA HIS A 520 5.96 4.69 -11.76
C HIS A 520 5.31 4.94 -13.13
N ASP A 521 5.55 6.11 -13.73
CA ASP A 521 4.85 6.57 -14.93
C ASP A 521 5.45 6.02 -16.22
N GLY A 522 6.66 5.46 -16.15
CA GLY A 522 7.25 4.59 -17.17
C GLY A 522 6.57 3.22 -17.24
N TYR A 523 5.88 2.79 -16.17
CA TYR A 523 5.25 1.47 -16.06
C TYR A 523 6.24 0.35 -16.36
N PHE A 524 7.43 0.40 -15.75
CA PHE A 524 8.39 -0.68 -15.79
C PHE A 524 7.84 -1.93 -15.09
N ALA A 525 8.16 -3.11 -15.60
CA ALA A 525 7.72 -4.38 -15.02
C ALA A 525 8.49 -4.72 -13.74
N ALA A 526 9.77 -4.34 -13.70
CA ALA A 526 10.70 -4.52 -12.60
C ALA A 526 11.92 -3.61 -12.84
N ALA A 527 12.76 -3.40 -11.82
CA ALA A 527 14.05 -2.76 -12.00
C ALA A 527 15.14 -3.48 -11.20
N ALA A 528 16.36 -3.52 -11.73
CA ALA A 528 17.51 -4.12 -11.07
C ALA A 528 18.78 -3.29 -11.24
N THR A 529 19.68 -3.41 -10.26
CA THR A 529 20.96 -2.71 -10.20
C THR A 529 22.10 -3.68 -9.88
N ASP A 530 23.34 -3.25 -10.14
CA ASP A 530 24.57 -3.96 -9.77
C ASP A 530 25.11 -3.55 -8.38
N ASN A 531 24.38 -2.74 -7.62
CA ASN A 531 24.73 -2.37 -6.23
C ASN A 531 23.99 -3.25 -5.22
N ALA A 532 24.25 -3.03 -3.93
CA ALA A 532 23.75 -3.87 -2.84
C ALA A 532 22.44 -3.38 -2.20
N ASN A 533 21.83 -2.31 -2.70
CA ASN A 533 20.76 -1.61 -1.99
C ASN A 533 19.79 -0.82 -2.90
N PHE A 534 19.90 -0.96 -4.23
CA PHE A 534 19.12 -0.32 -5.29
C PHE A 534 19.13 1.22 -5.35
N GLU A 535 18.58 1.87 -4.34
CA GLU A 535 18.57 3.33 -4.16
C GLU A 535 19.91 3.87 -3.64
N VAL A 536 20.03 5.15 -3.32
CA VAL A 536 21.22 5.67 -2.64
C VAL A 536 21.26 5.18 -1.19
N TRP A 537 22.45 4.83 -0.68
CA TRP A 537 22.61 4.42 0.73
C TRP A 537 23.52 5.38 1.51
N PRO A 538 23.14 5.77 2.74
CA PRO A 538 21.87 5.48 3.42
C PRO A 538 20.70 6.30 2.83
N PRO A 539 19.45 5.79 2.89
CA PRO A 539 18.27 6.56 2.49
C PRO A 539 18.00 7.68 3.50
N GLU A 540 17.42 8.79 3.04
CA GLU A 540 17.00 9.88 3.94
C GLU A 540 15.90 9.43 4.91
N SER A 541 15.01 8.55 4.45
CA SER A 541 13.93 7.96 5.23
C SER A 541 13.53 6.60 4.66
N PHE A 542 13.31 5.61 5.52
CA PHE A 542 12.77 4.32 5.11
C PHE A 542 11.33 4.44 4.58
N GLU A 543 10.54 5.39 5.07
CA GLU A 543 9.18 5.65 4.58
C GLU A 543 9.20 6.19 3.15
N ALA A 544 10.13 7.11 2.88
CA ALA A 544 10.26 7.74 1.56
C ALA A 544 11.12 6.92 0.59
N SER A 545 11.63 5.76 1.01
CA SER A 545 12.54 4.93 0.22
C SER A 545 11.89 4.37 -1.05
N LEU A 546 12.72 4.03 -2.05
CA LEU A 546 12.24 3.31 -3.23
C LEU A 546 11.72 1.92 -2.86
N HIS A 547 12.32 1.26 -1.87
CA HIS A 547 11.82 -0.01 -1.34
C HIS A 547 10.36 0.06 -0.86
N ALA A 548 10.03 1.08 -0.05
CA ALA A 548 8.68 1.25 0.49
C ALA A 548 7.63 1.47 -0.61
N CYS A 549 7.93 2.33 -1.59
CA CYS A 549 6.97 2.62 -2.65
C CYS A 549 6.92 1.50 -3.71
N MET A 550 8.06 0.98 -4.17
CA MET A 550 8.09 -0.03 -5.23
C MET A 550 7.50 -1.35 -4.75
N LEU A 551 7.96 -1.90 -3.63
CA LEU A 551 7.53 -3.24 -3.19
C LEU A 551 6.12 -3.20 -2.59
N SER A 552 5.84 -2.30 -1.64
CA SER A 552 4.59 -2.32 -0.89
C SER A 552 3.47 -1.54 -1.60
N LEU A 553 3.75 -0.38 -2.19
CA LEU A 553 2.70 0.46 -2.78
C LEU A 553 2.40 0.11 -4.23
N TRP A 554 3.42 -0.22 -5.04
CA TRP A 554 3.23 -0.42 -6.48
C TRP A 554 3.28 -1.87 -6.95
N GLY A 555 3.85 -2.76 -6.13
CA GLY A 555 4.13 -4.12 -6.54
C GLY A 555 5.13 -4.18 -7.70
N MET A 556 6.18 -3.37 -7.65
CA MET A 556 7.29 -3.38 -8.62
C MET A 556 8.50 -4.10 -8.00
N PRO A 557 8.94 -5.23 -8.57
CA PRO A 557 10.11 -5.96 -8.09
C PRO A 557 11.41 -5.15 -8.15
N ILE A 558 12.27 -5.38 -7.16
CA ILE A 558 13.63 -4.82 -7.04
C ILE A 558 14.65 -5.95 -7.19
N GLY A 559 15.68 -5.75 -8.01
CA GLY A 559 16.83 -6.63 -8.12
C GLY A 559 18.12 -5.95 -7.69
N GLU A 560 18.95 -6.67 -6.96
CA GLU A 560 20.22 -6.16 -6.40
C GLU A 560 21.37 -7.12 -6.70
N LEU A 561 22.58 -6.57 -6.80
CA LEU A 561 23.83 -7.28 -7.04
C LEU A 561 23.84 -8.07 -8.37
N TRP A 562 23.18 -7.58 -9.42
CA TRP A 562 23.23 -8.23 -10.73
C TRP A 562 24.57 -7.98 -11.42
N ASP A 563 25.09 -8.96 -12.15
CA ASP A 563 26.32 -8.81 -12.93
C ASP A 563 26.02 -8.28 -14.33
N PHE A 564 26.33 -6.99 -14.53
CA PHE A 564 26.18 -6.31 -15.81
C PHE A 564 27.49 -6.16 -16.60
N GLU A 565 28.62 -6.68 -16.13
CA GLU A 565 29.92 -6.44 -16.78
C GLU A 565 30.02 -7.12 -18.15
N GLY A 566 29.58 -8.38 -18.24
CA GLY A 566 29.49 -9.10 -19.52
C GLY A 566 28.42 -8.48 -20.43
N LEU A 567 27.28 -8.09 -19.85
CA LEU A 567 26.16 -7.52 -20.58
C LEU A 567 26.51 -6.17 -21.21
N ALA A 568 27.20 -5.28 -20.50
CA ALA A 568 27.61 -3.96 -21.00
C ALA A 568 28.54 -4.09 -22.22
N LYS A 569 29.49 -5.03 -22.18
CA LYS A 569 30.38 -5.32 -23.32
C LYS A 569 29.61 -5.83 -24.53
N ARG A 570 28.68 -6.75 -24.33
CA ARG A 570 27.81 -7.27 -25.40
C ARG A 570 26.94 -6.16 -25.98
N CYS A 571 26.32 -5.36 -25.13
CA CYS A 571 25.51 -4.22 -25.57
C CYS A 571 26.32 -3.26 -26.44
N GLU A 572 27.61 -3.05 -26.15
CA GLU A 572 28.51 -2.22 -26.96
C GLU A 572 28.80 -2.84 -28.32
N SER A 573 29.09 -4.14 -28.38
CA SER A 573 29.35 -4.83 -29.66
C SER A 573 28.13 -4.87 -30.56
N GLU A 574 26.93 -5.04 -29.99
CA GLU A 574 25.67 -5.08 -30.73
C GLU A 574 25.11 -3.69 -31.07
N GLN A 575 25.73 -2.61 -30.56
CA GLN A 575 25.22 -1.24 -30.65
C GLN A 575 23.74 -1.12 -30.21
N ARG A 576 23.33 -1.95 -29.26
CA ARG A 576 21.95 -2.07 -28.79
C ARG A 576 21.95 -2.31 -27.28
N ARG A 577 21.00 -1.68 -26.58
CA ARG A 577 20.86 -1.76 -25.11
C ARG A 577 19.62 -2.51 -24.63
N SER A 578 18.83 -3.04 -25.55
CA SER A 578 17.64 -3.84 -25.22
C SER A 578 17.80 -5.28 -25.70
N PHE A 579 17.31 -6.25 -24.93
CA PHE A 579 17.44 -7.68 -25.20
C PHE A 579 16.24 -8.44 -24.61
N LEU A 580 16.10 -9.73 -24.94
CA LEU A 580 15.18 -10.59 -24.20
C LEU A 580 15.82 -10.92 -22.86
N LEU A 581 15.15 -10.58 -21.76
CA LEU A 581 15.54 -11.00 -20.42
C LEU A 581 14.66 -12.16 -20.01
N VAL A 582 15.30 -13.25 -19.58
CA VAL A 582 14.66 -14.42 -18.99
C VAL A 582 15.18 -14.56 -17.56
N SER A 583 14.30 -14.55 -16.58
CA SER A 583 14.62 -14.81 -15.18
C SER A 583 13.59 -15.77 -14.59
N LYS A 584 14.10 -16.78 -13.87
CA LYS A 584 13.29 -17.82 -13.25
C LYS A 584 13.69 -18.00 -11.78
N PRO A 585 13.07 -17.23 -10.87
CA PRO A 585 13.23 -17.42 -9.43
C PRO A 585 12.97 -18.88 -9.02
N GLY A 586 13.66 -19.30 -7.95
CA GLY A 586 13.41 -20.58 -7.29
C GLY A 586 11.98 -20.64 -6.76
N ASP A 587 11.32 -21.79 -6.95
CA ASP A 587 9.95 -22.02 -6.48
C ASP A 587 9.96 -22.38 -4.99
N VAL A 588 10.18 -21.36 -4.15
CA VAL A 588 10.18 -21.49 -2.69
C VAL A 588 8.83 -21.04 -2.16
N PRO A 589 7.96 -21.95 -1.66
CA PRO A 589 6.62 -21.59 -1.20
C PRO A 589 6.65 -20.55 -0.09
N GLY A 590 6.06 -19.37 -0.32
CA GLY A 590 6.09 -18.27 0.63
C GLY A 590 7.47 -17.62 0.80
N GLY A 591 8.42 -17.87 -0.09
CA GLY A 591 9.76 -17.29 -0.02
C GLY A 591 9.73 -15.77 -0.13
N VAL A 592 10.66 -15.11 0.58
CA VAL A 592 10.77 -13.64 0.63
C VAL A 592 11.47 -13.06 -0.60
N GLY A 593 12.47 -13.78 -1.11
CA GLY A 593 13.25 -13.42 -2.29
C GLY A 593 13.90 -14.67 -2.87
N SER A 594 14.65 -14.50 -3.96
CA SER A 594 15.36 -15.61 -4.61
C SER A 594 16.51 -15.09 -5.46
N ALA A 595 17.49 -15.95 -5.74
CA ALA A 595 18.43 -15.70 -6.82
C ALA A 595 17.66 -15.48 -8.14
N PRO A 596 18.10 -14.56 -9.01
CA PRO A 596 17.33 -14.19 -10.18
C PRO A 596 17.37 -15.26 -11.27
N ASN A 597 18.43 -16.07 -11.34
CA ASN A 597 18.65 -17.06 -12.42
C ASN A 597 18.41 -16.40 -13.78
N ALA A 598 19.07 -15.26 -13.98
CA ALA A 598 18.76 -14.32 -15.05
C ALA A 598 19.75 -14.41 -16.21
N VAL A 599 19.20 -14.36 -17.41
CA VAL A 599 19.96 -14.42 -18.67
C VAL A 599 19.42 -13.37 -19.63
N ALA A 600 20.33 -12.60 -20.23
CA ALA A 600 20.06 -11.76 -21.39
C ALA A 600 20.34 -12.53 -22.68
N ILE A 601 19.43 -12.46 -23.66
CA ILE A 601 19.52 -13.17 -24.95
C ILE A 601 19.40 -12.16 -26.10
N PHE A 602 20.34 -12.23 -27.05
CA PHE A 602 20.53 -11.27 -28.15
C PHE A 602 20.21 -11.79 -29.54
#